data_AF-A0A1C4UGE5-F1
#
_entry.id   AF-A0A1C4UGE5-F1
#
_cell.length_a   1.000
_cell.length_b   1.000
_cell.length_c   1.000
_cell.angle_alpha   90.00
_cell.angle_beta   90.00
_cell.angle_gamma   90.00
#
_symmetry.space_group_name_H-M   'P 1'
#
loop_
_entity.id
_entity.type
_entity.pdbx_description
1 polymer ?
#
loop_
_entity_poly.entity_id
_entity_poly.type
_entity_poly.pdbx_seq_one_letter_code
_entity_poly.pdbx_strand_id
1 'polypeptide(L)'
;MPGAERDADAGPGGKPQPGPGEGEQPDSGSAPKGEAPADSGGRRRRIPFARAIRTRPRQLTVGAARATRAWSRRPGGRTTLPALFLLALVAAATTAGAVIVPAALGRSEPVTEALSEPSVPQTAAAPATPPLPTLTGLPGTATPTGTPLPGATTAPVLPTGRPADALAGWAQRVSAVTDVPAVALQAYAYAELVLAQTNRACQLSWTTLAAIGHVESRHGSANGATLHADGRALPEIRGEPLDGQGGRSRILDTDQGLLDGDRVHDRALGPMQFIPTTWQEIGADADGDGVKNPHDIDDAALAAGLYLCKGGRNMTIPGDWWGAILSYNDVRRYAQAVFDKADEYGRLSRNVR
;
A
#
# COMPACT_ATOMS: atom_id res chain seq x y z
N MET A 1 -26.39 63.40 5.93
CA MET A 1 -25.91 64.80 5.82
C MET A 1 -24.38 64.78 5.88
N PRO A 2 -23.69 65.65 5.11
CA PRO A 2 -22.81 65.21 4.01
C PRO A 2 -21.31 65.52 4.24
N GLY A 3 -20.36 65.31 3.31
CA GLY A 3 -20.36 64.86 1.90
C GLY A 3 -19.17 63.93 1.58
N ALA A 4 -18.97 63.36 0.39
CA ALA A 4 -18.75 63.97 -0.95
C ALA A 4 -17.38 64.68 -1.05
N GLU A 5 -16.58 64.60 -2.12
CA GLU A 5 -16.65 63.91 -3.43
C GLU A 5 -15.47 62.88 -3.56
N ARG A 6 -15.40 61.87 -4.45
CA ARG A 6 -15.74 61.68 -5.88
C ARG A 6 -14.76 62.37 -6.86
N ASP A 7 -13.99 61.58 -7.61
CA ASP A 7 -13.56 61.95 -8.96
C ASP A 7 -13.26 60.69 -9.80
N ALA A 8 -13.53 60.77 -11.10
CA ALA A 8 -13.29 59.70 -12.07
C ALA A 8 -13.28 60.26 -13.51
N ASP A 9 -12.34 59.83 -14.34
CA ASP A 9 -12.30 60.12 -15.78
C ASP A 9 -11.76 58.91 -16.58
N ALA A 10 -12.02 58.85 -17.90
CA ALA A 10 -12.11 57.57 -18.62
C ALA A 10 -11.49 57.52 -20.04
N GLY A 11 -10.37 56.79 -20.15
CA GLY A 11 -9.90 56.13 -21.40
C GLY A 11 -9.50 57.05 -22.56
N PRO A 12 -9.53 56.58 -23.84
CA PRO A 12 -9.58 55.18 -24.29
C PRO A 12 -8.56 54.84 -25.43
N GLY A 13 -8.47 53.55 -25.81
CA GLY A 13 -7.76 53.07 -27.01
C GLY A 13 -6.60 52.10 -26.74
N GLY A 14 -6.17 51.23 -27.66
CA GLY A 14 -6.70 50.91 -28.99
C GLY A 14 -5.94 49.74 -29.65
N LYS A 15 -6.65 48.75 -30.21
CA LYS A 15 -6.09 47.59 -30.94
C LYS A 15 -5.61 48.01 -32.36
N PRO A 16 -4.60 47.34 -32.97
CA PRO A 16 -4.85 46.06 -33.66
C PRO A 16 -3.72 45.01 -33.64
N GLN A 17 -4.06 43.83 -34.16
CA GLN A 17 -3.24 42.65 -34.41
C GLN A 17 -3.44 42.23 -35.88
N PRO A 18 -2.41 41.78 -36.61
CA PRO A 18 -2.58 40.98 -37.83
C PRO A 18 -1.98 39.57 -37.71
N GLY A 19 -2.28 38.73 -38.70
CA GLY A 19 -2.03 37.27 -38.72
C GLY A 19 -0.89 36.79 -39.63
N PRO A 20 -0.98 35.55 -40.15
CA PRO A 20 0.17 34.75 -40.60
C PRO A 20 0.51 34.85 -42.10
N GLY A 21 1.59 34.17 -42.52
CA GLY A 21 1.92 33.90 -43.93
C GLY A 21 2.78 32.63 -44.10
N GLU A 22 2.51 31.89 -45.19
CA GLU A 22 3.26 30.73 -45.70
C GLU A 22 3.84 31.08 -47.09
N GLY A 23 4.82 30.32 -47.62
CA GLY A 23 5.22 30.42 -49.04
C GLY A 23 6.65 30.00 -49.45
N GLU A 24 6.76 28.81 -50.05
CA GLU A 24 7.66 28.33 -51.14
C GLU A 24 8.97 29.07 -51.56
N GLN A 25 10.11 28.33 -51.51
CA GLN A 25 10.93 27.78 -52.64
C GLN A 25 11.36 28.65 -53.87
N PRO A 26 12.17 28.13 -54.84
CA PRO A 26 13.41 27.30 -54.79
C PRO A 26 14.54 27.79 -55.77
N ASP A 27 15.71 27.13 -55.78
CA ASP A 27 16.53 26.79 -56.99
C ASP A 27 17.89 26.11 -56.59
N SER A 28 18.67 25.42 -57.44
CA SER A 28 18.39 24.50 -58.58
C SER A 28 19.66 23.70 -58.99
N GLY A 29 19.47 22.58 -59.70
CA GLY A 29 20.50 21.89 -60.51
C GLY A 29 21.52 20.99 -59.79
N SER A 30 22.08 19.92 -60.38
CA SER A 30 21.79 19.27 -61.67
C SER A 30 22.26 17.80 -61.67
N ALA A 31 21.54 16.93 -62.40
CA ALA A 31 22.02 15.60 -62.82
C ALA A 31 22.52 15.66 -64.29
N PRO A 32 23.09 14.58 -64.86
CA PRO A 32 22.21 13.68 -65.63
C PRO A 32 22.62 12.18 -65.68
N LYS A 33 21.64 11.36 -66.12
CA LYS A 33 21.71 10.07 -66.86
C LYS A 33 22.82 9.04 -66.58
N GLY A 34 22.40 7.77 -66.49
CA GLY A 34 23.24 6.60 -66.77
C GLY A 34 22.62 5.71 -67.85
N GLU A 35 23.39 4.76 -68.38
CA GLU A 35 22.92 3.73 -69.32
C GLU A 35 23.82 2.47 -69.26
N ALA A 36 23.30 1.33 -69.72
CA ALA A 36 23.93 -0.01 -69.71
C ALA A 36 23.26 -0.87 -70.82
N PRO A 37 23.66 -2.12 -71.16
CA PRO A 37 24.71 -2.97 -70.58
C PRO A 37 25.66 -3.63 -71.63
N ALA A 38 26.49 -4.60 -71.20
CA ALA A 38 27.13 -5.60 -72.08
C ALA A 38 27.42 -6.91 -71.30
N ASP A 39 27.59 -8.04 -72.00
CA ASP A 39 27.55 -9.40 -71.44
C ASP A 39 28.81 -10.27 -71.77
N SER A 40 28.91 -11.41 -71.08
CA SER A 40 29.67 -12.63 -71.40
C SER A 40 31.16 -12.70 -71.00
N GLY A 41 31.59 -13.86 -70.48
CA GLY A 41 32.97 -14.06 -70.02
C GLY A 41 33.27 -15.34 -69.22
N GLY A 42 32.54 -16.44 -69.43
CA GLY A 42 32.67 -17.64 -68.60
C GLY A 42 33.98 -18.44 -68.81
N ARG A 43 34.72 -18.76 -67.72
CA ARG A 43 35.82 -19.74 -67.75
C ARG A 43 35.96 -20.54 -66.44
N ARG A 44 35.65 -21.84 -66.48
CA ARG A 44 35.98 -22.80 -65.41
C ARG A 44 37.49 -23.13 -65.44
N ARG A 45 38.20 -23.13 -64.29
CA ARG A 45 39.45 -23.90 -64.16
C ARG A 45 39.80 -24.33 -62.72
N ARG A 46 39.75 -25.65 -62.51
CA ARG A 46 40.51 -26.53 -61.58
C ARG A 46 40.79 -26.05 -60.14
N ILE A 47 40.24 -26.79 -59.18
CA ILE A 47 40.66 -26.86 -57.78
C ILE A 47 42.05 -27.55 -57.68
N PRO A 48 43.03 -26.98 -56.95
CA PRO A 48 44.19 -27.71 -56.44
C PRO A 48 43.93 -28.25 -55.01
N PHE A 49 44.59 -29.34 -54.64
CA PHE A 49 44.35 -30.07 -53.39
C PHE A 49 44.82 -29.30 -52.13
N ALA A 50 44.23 -29.66 -50.98
CA ALA A 50 44.46 -29.02 -49.70
C ALA A 50 45.91 -29.17 -49.19
N ARG A 51 46.49 -28.06 -48.69
CA ARG A 51 47.60 -28.09 -47.73
C ARG A 51 47.05 -27.93 -46.32
N ALA A 52 47.15 -28.97 -45.50
CA ALA A 52 46.72 -28.94 -44.11
C ALA A 52 47.68 -28.10 -43.24
N ILE A 53 47.36 -26.83 -43.00
CA ILE A 53 48.15 -25.96 -42.13
C ILE A 53 47.83 -26.27 -40.66
N ARG A 54 48.72 -27.01 -39.98
CA ARG A 54 48.66 -27.20 -38.52
C ARG A 54 49.09 -25.91 -37.80
N THR A 55 48.14 -25.04 -37.46
CA THR A 55 48.39 -23.89 -36.57
C THR A 55 48.29 -24.29 -35.09
N ARG A 56 49.03 -23.59 -34.20
CA ARG A 56 49.10 -23.90 -32.77
C ARG A 56 48.05 -23.09 -31.97
N PRO A 57 47.33 -23.67 -30.99
CA PRO A 57 46.09 -23.11 -30.45
C PRO A 57 46.27 -22.03 -29.36
N ARG A 58 47.23 -21.09 -29.51
CA ARG A 58 47.55 -20.08 -28.47
C ARG A 58 47.72 -18.62 -28.94
N GLN A 59 47.30 -18.27 -30.16
CA GLN A 59 47.35 -16.86 -30.65
C GLN A 59 46.01 -16.25 -31.07
N LEU A 60 44.89 -16.98 -31.03
CA LEU A 60 43.56 -16.44 -31.41
C LEU A 60 42.84 -15.70 -30.28
N THR A 61 43.18 -15.96 -29.01
CA THR A 61 42.48 -15.39 -27.83
C THR A 61 42.72 -13.89 -27.61
N VAL A 62 43.84 -13.33 -28.08
CA VAL A 62 44.18 -11.91 -27.88
C VAL A 62 43.58 -11.00 -28.97
N GLY A 63 43.30 -11.55 -30.16
CA GLY A 63 42.68 -10.79 -31.27
C GLY A 63 41.20 -10.46 -30.99
N ALA A 64 40.41 -11.48 -30.63
CA ALA A 64 38.98 -11.34 -30.39
C ALA A 64 38.64 -10.31 -29.29
N ALA A 65 39.42 -10.29 -28.20
CA ALA A 65 39.21 -9.40 -27.05
C ALA A 65 39.43 -7.90 -27.36
N ARG A 66 40.16 -7.56 -28.43
CA ARG A 66 40.35 -6.16 -28.86
C ARG A 66 39.26 -5.71 -29.84
N ALA A 67 38.81 -6.62 -30.73
CA ALA A 67 37.76 -6.33 -31.70
C ALA A 67 36.41 -6.00 -31.03
N THR A 68 36.00 -6.80 -30.03
CA THR A 68 34.74 -6.57 -29.28
C THR A 68 34.74 -5.23 -28.54
N ARG A 69 35.87 -4.85 -27.93
CA ARG A 69 36.02 -3.59 -27.17
C ARG A 69 35.99 -2.33 -28.05
N ALA A 70 36.38 -2.44 -29.32
CA ALA A 70 36.28 -1.36 -30.30
C ALA A 70 34.86 -1.26 -30.91
N TRP A 71 34.18 -2.39 -31.10
CA TRP A 71 32.83 -2.44 -31.66
C TRP A 71 31.75 -1.90 -30.71
N SER A 72 31.85 -2.20 -29.41
CA SER A 72 30.87 -1.77 -28.38
C SER A 72 30.78 -0.25 -28.16
N ARG A 73 31.72 0.53 -28.70
CA ARG A 73 31.70 2.01 -28.66
C ARG A 73 31.10 2.68 -29.90
N ARG A 74 30.68 1.92 -30.92
CA ARG A 74 29.93 2.44 -32.07
C ARG A 74 28.42 2.48 -31.76
N PRO A 75 27.61 3.36 -32.38
CA PRO A 75 26.19 3.54 -32.02
C PRO A 75 25.36 2.25 -31.96
N GLY A 76 25.44 1.40 -32.99
CA GLY A 76 24.71 0.11 -33.03
C GLY A 76 25.24 -0.98 -32.08
N GLY A 77 26.40 -0.78 -31.46
CA GLY A 77 26.97 -1.73 -30.49
C GLY A 77 26.41 -1.58 -29.07
N ARG A 78 25.81 -0.42 -28.74
CA ARG A 78 25.26 -0.15 -27.39
C ARG A 78 23.85 -0.69 -27.16
N THR A 79 23.09 -0.97 -28.23
CA THR A 79 21.71 -1.49 -28.16
C THR A 79 21.62 -3.00 -28.39
N THR A 80 22.47 -3.55 -29.26
CA THR A 80 22.45 -4.97 -29.64
C THR A 80 22.86 -5.91 -28.50
N LEU A 81 23.85 -5.54 -27.69
CA LEU A 81 24.28 -6.34 -26.53
C LEU A 81 23.20 -6.48 -25.44
N PRO A 82 22.57 -5.40 -24.92
CA PRO A 82 21.48 -5.56 -23.95
C PRO A 82 20.23 -6.22 -24.56
N ALA A 83 19.92 -5.98 -25.83
CA ALA A 83 18.80 -6.65 -26.50
C ALA A 83 19.00 -8.19 -26.56
N LEU A 84 20.18 -8.66 -26.93
CA LEU A 84 20.50 -10.11 -26.93
C LEU A 84 20.49 -10.71 -25.52
N PHE A 85 20.93 -9.96 -24.51
CA PHE A 85 20.90 -10.41 -23.11
C PHE A 85 19.46 -10.53 -22.58
N LEU A 86 18.58 -9.56 -22.88
CA LEU A 86 17.15 -9.62 -22.55
C LEU A 86 16.45 -10.78 -23.27
N LEU A 87 16.75 -11.02 -24.55
CA LEU A 87 16.17 -12.11 -25.33
C LEU A 87 16.59 -13.48 -24.77
N ALA A 88 17.84 -13.63 -24.31
CA ALA A 88 18.31 -14.82 -23.61
C ALA A 88 17.61 -15.03 -22.25
N LEU A 89 17.38 -13.97 -21.46
CA LEU A 89 16.62 -14.05 -20.21
C LEU A 89 15.16 -14.46 -20.44
N VAL A 90 14.50 -13.93 -21.46
CA VAL A 90 13.12 -14.33 -21.83
C VAL A 90 13.06 -15.80 -22.22
N ALA A 91 14.03 -16.31 -22.99
CA ALA A 91 14.09 -17.73 -23.37
C ALA A 91 14.35 -18.67 -22.18
N ALA A 92 15.09 -18.22 -21.16
CA ALA A 92 15.26 -18.96 -19.91
C ALA A 92 13.98 -18.97 -19.05
N ALA A 93 13.21 -17.88 -19.06
CA ALA A 93 11.95 -17.81 -18.32
C ALA A 93 10.84 -18.71 -18.91
N THR A 94 10.71 -18.74 -20.25
CA THR A 94 9.67 -19.55 -20.91
C THR A 94 9.90 -21.06 -20.80
N THR A 95 11.16 -21.51 -20.75
CA THR A 95 11.50 -22.93 -20.60
C THR A 95 11.26 -23.47 -19.19
N ALA A 96 11.34 -22.64 -18.15
CA ALA A 96 10.99 -23.02 -16.79
C ALA A 96 9.47 -23.19 -16.59
N GLY A 97 8.65 -22.30 -17.18
CA GLY A 97 7.20 -22.31 -17.00
C GLY A 97 6.50 -23.54 -17.61
N ALA A 98 6.98 -24.04 -18.75
CA ALA A 98 6.34 -25.12 -19.49
C ALA A 98 6.40 -26.51 -18.81
N VAL A 99 7.36 -26.74 -17.90
CA VAL A 99 7.64 -28.07 -17.33
C VAL A 99 6.99 -28.28 -15.95
N ILE A 100 6.80 -27.21 -15.17
CA ILE A 100 6.39 -27.31 -13.76
C ILE A 100 4.85 -27.33 -13.60
N VAL A 101 4.12 -26.61 -14.46
CA VAL A 101 2.67 -26.39 -14.31
C VAL A 101 1.79 -27.65 -14.52
N PRO A 102 2.05 -28.56 -15.48
CA PRO A 102 1.15 -29.69 -15.75
C PRO A 102 0.99 -30.71 -14.61
N ALA A 103 1.91 -30.74 -13.65
CA ALA A 103 1.96 -31.75 -12.58
C ALA A 103 1.06 -31.43 -11.37
N ALA A 104 0.57 -30.20 -11.22
CA ALA A 104 -0.14 -29.74 -10.03
C ALA A 104 -1.68 -29.74 -10.16
N LEU A 105 -2.21 -29.83 -11.39
CA LEU A 105 -3.66 -29.81 -11.65
C LEU A 105 -4.26 -31.22 -11.58
N GLY A 106 -4.48 -31.70 -10.36
CA GLY A 106 -5.35 -32.85 -10.10
C GLY A 106 -6.77 -32.60 -10.62
N ARG A 107 -7.47 -33.67 -11.03
CA ARG A 107 -8.83 -33.56 -11.58
C ARG A 107 -9.82 -33.12 -10.51
N SER A 108 -10.51 -32.01 -10.75
CA SER A 108 -11.75 -31.68 -10.04
C SER A 108 -12.90 -32.43 -10.69
N GLU A 109 -13.53 -33.35 -9.96
CA GLU A 109 -14.84 -33.90 -10.33
C GLU A 109 -15.91 -32.80 -10.25
N PRO A 110 -16.87 -32.72 -11.19
CA PRO A 110 -17.98 -31.77 -11.12
C PRO A 110 -19.01 -32.23 -10.08
N VAL A 111 -19.20 -31.44 -9.01
CA VAL A 111 -20.29 -31.66 -8.07
C VAL A 111 -21.60 -31.17 -8.70
N THR A 112 -22.48 -32.12 -9.04
CA THR A 112 -23.83 -31.82 -9.55
C THR A 112 -24.74 -31.44 -8.39
N GLU A 113 -24.87 -30.15 -8.10
CA GLU A 113 -25.76 -29.66 -7.04
C GLU A 113 -27.24 -29.78 -7.46
N ALA A 114 -27.91 -30.79 -6.93
CA ALA A 114 -29.31 -31.08 -7.22
C ALA A 114 -30.23 -30.26 -6.29
N LEU A 115 -30.93 -29.27 -6.85
CA LEU A 115 -31.96 -28.51 -6.13
C LEU A 115 -33.06 -29.45 -5.60
N SER A 116 -33.39 -29.35 -4.32
CA SER A 116 -34.50 -30.08 -3.69
C SER A 116 -35.04 -29.31 -2.50
N GLU A 117 -36.18 -28.66 -2.68
CA GLU A 117 -36.87 -27.94 -1.60
C GLU A 117 -37.64 -28.90 -0.67
N PRO A 118 -37.58 -28.72 0.66
CA PRO A 118 -38.35 -29.55 1.59
C PRO A 118 -39.82 -29.12 1.64
N SER A 119 -40.73 -30.01 1.24
CA SER A 119 -42.18 -29.76 1.30
C SER A 119 -42.72 -29.80 2.74
N VAL A 120 -43.67 -28.91 3.06
CA VAL A 120 -44.30 -28.81 4.40
C VAL A 120 -45.54 -29.72 4.50
N PRO A 121 -45.62 -30.63 5.51
CA PRO A 121 -46.86 -31.30 5.87
C PRO A 121 -47.72 -30.41 6.81
N GLN A 122 -49.01 -30.27 6.49
CA GLN A 122 -49.98 -29.52 7.29
C GLN A 122 -51.01 -30.48 7.90
N THR A 123 -51.14 -30.50 9.23
CA THR A 123 -52.15 -31.27 9.98
C THR A 123 -52.72 -30.41 11.11
N ALA A 124 -53.99 -30.61 11.46
CA ALA A 124 -54.82 -29.56 12.08
C ALA A 124 -55.53 -29.95 13.39
N ALA A 125 -56.07 -28.90 14.03
CA ALA A 125 -57.15 -28.87 15.03
C ALA A 125 -56.87 -29.31 16.48
N ALA A 126 -57.69 -28.79 17.39
CA ALA A 126 -57.66 -28.93 18.85
C ALA A 126 -59.04 -29.34 19.40
N PRO A 127 -59.18 -29.52 20.73
CA PRO A 127 -60.34 -28.93 21.43
C PRO A 127 -60.04 -28.33 22.83
N ALA A 128 -61.03 -27.63 23.43
CA ALA A 128 -61.05 -27.09 24.81
C ALA A 128 -62.18 -27.77 25.66
N THR A 129 -62.55 -27.48 26.91
CA THR A 129 -62.41 -26.35 27.91
C THR A 129 -62.60 -27.00 29.34
N PRO A 130 -62.97 -26.38 30.50
CA PRO A 130 -63.21 -24.99 30.95
C PRO A 130 -62.30 -24.54 32.16
N PRO A 131 -62.55 -23.41 32.89
CA PRO A 131 -61.56 -22.83 33.82
C PRO A 131 -61.98 -22.57 35.31
N LEU A 132 -60.98 -22.19 36.13
CA LEU A 132 -61.02 -21.43 37.41
C LEU A 132 -61.62 -22.12 38.68
N PRO A 133 -61.14 -21.72 39.88
CA PRO A 133 -61.69 -20.55 40.61
C PRO A 133 -60.65 -19.47 41.01
N THR A 134 -61.14 -18.32 41.45
CA THR A 134 -60.37 -17.12 41.89
C THR A 134 -60.36 -16.94 43.42
N LEU A 135 -59.36 -16.21 43.93
CA LEU A 135 -59.48 -15.41 45.16
C LEU A 135 -58.82 -14.03 44.96
N THR A 136 -59.29 -13.04 45.73
CA THR A 136 -59.08 -11.60 45.50
C THR A 136 -58.15 -10.93 46.52
N GLY A 137 -57.39 -9.92 46.08
CA GLY A 137 -56.58 -9.06 46.95
C GLY A 137 -56.01 -7.85 46.20
N LEU A 138 -56.24 -6.64 46.74
CA LEU A 138 -55.84 -5.33 46.22
C LEU A 138 -55.61 -4.38 47.42
N PRO A 139 -54.93 -3.22 47.30
CA PRO A 139 -54.23 -2.67 46.13
C PRO A 139 -52.77 -2.18 46.39
N GLY A 140 -52.05 -1.83 45.32
CA GLY A 140 -51.39 -0.52 45.26
C GLY A 140 -49.87 -0.39 45.49
N THR A 141 -49.07 -0.64 44.45
CA THR A 141 -48.16 0.36 43.84
C THR A 141 -47.82 -0.10 42.42
N ALA A 142 -47.72 0.82 41.46
CA ALA A 142 -47.61 0.47 40.03
C ALA A 142 -46.18 0.63 39.49
N THR A 143 -45.69 -0.42 38.82
CA THR A 143 -44.60 -0.35 37.84
C THR A 143 -45.14 -0.70 36.45
N PRO A 144 -44.74 0.00 35.38
CA PRO A 144 -45.17 -0.30 34.02
C PRO A 144 -44.36 -1.49 33.45
N THR A 145 -44.65 -2.70 33.93
CA THR A 145 -44.07 -3.94 33.37
C THR A 145 -44.70 -4.22 32.00
N GLY A 146 -44.05 -3.72 30.95
CA GLY A 146 -44.40 -4.06 29.56
C GLY A 146 -44.09 -5.53 29.28
N THR A 147 -45.12 -6.35 29.07
CA THR A 147 -44.98 -7.76 28.70
C THR A 147 -44.21 -7.90 27.38
N PRO A 148 -43.17 -8.76 27.28
CA PRO A 148 -42.47 -8.98 26.03
C PRO A 148 -43.38 -9.69 25.01
N LEU A 149 -43.37 -9.22 23.76
CA LEU A 149 -44.05 -9.92 22.66
C LEU A 149 -43.27 -11.21 22.30
N PRO A 150 -43.94 -12.37 22.15
CA PRO A 150 -43.34 -13.54 21.55
C PRO A 150 -43.12 -13.26 20.05
N GLY A 151 -41.87 -13.03 19.66
CA GLY A 151 -41.52 -12.54 18.32
C GLY A 151 -40.47 -11.43 18.30
N ALA A 152 -40.08 -10.90 19.46
CA ALA A 152 -38.85 -10.11 19.56
C ALA A 152 -37.64 -10.98 19.23
N THR A 153 -37.12 -10.87 18.00
CA THR A 153 -35.77 -11.30 17.69
C THR A 153 -34.82 -10.55 18.64
N THR A 154 -33.97 -11.28 19.35
CA THR A 154 -32.87 -10.67 20.09
C THR A 154 -32.02 -9.91 19.10
N ALA A 155 -32.06 -8.57 19.15
CA ALA A 155 -31.10 -7.75 18.43
C ALA A 155 -29.69 -8.23 18.79
N PRO A 156 -28.78 -8.39 17.82
CA PRO A 156 -27.42 -8.79 18.13
C PRO A 156 -26.83 -7.78 19.11
N VAL A 157 -26.36 -8.27 20.25
CA VAL A 157 -25.61 -7.44 21.20
C VAL A 157 -24.40 -6.91 20.45
N LEU A 158 -24.35 -5.59 20.23
CA LEU A 158 -23.18 -4.94 19.66
C LEU A 158 -21.96 -5.32 20.50
N PRO A 159 -20.82 -5.70 19.89
CA PRO A 159 -19.61 -6.03 20.65
C PRO A 159 -19.25 -4.88 21.59
N THR A 160 -19.27 -5.14 22.90
CA THR A 160 -18.88 -4.16 23.92
C THR A 160 -17.36 -4.20 24.06
N GLY A 161 -16.67 -3.50 23.16
CA GLY A 161 -15.23 -3.48 23.02
C GLY A 161 -14.83 -2.87 21.68
N ARG A 162 -13.53 -2.76 21.41
CA ARG A 162 -13.02 -2.19 20.16
C ARG A 162 -13.29 -3.17 19.01
N PRO A 163 -13.53 -2.73 17.76
CA PRO A 163 -13.62 -3.61 16.59
C PRO A 163 -12.42 -4.57 16.43
N ALA A 164 -11.23 -4.12 16.86
CA ALA A 164 -10.00 -4.92 16.88
C ALA A 164 -10.02 -6.08 17.90
N ASP A 165 -10.95 -6.12 18.86
CA ASP A 165 -11.09 -7.23 19.82
C ASP A 165 -11.57 -8.53 19.17
N ALA A 166 -12.17 -8.46 17.97
CA ALA A 166 -12.43 -9.63 17.13
C ALA A 166 -11.14 -10.40 16.73
N LEU A 167 -9.98 -9.75 16.78
CA LEU A 167 -8.68 -10.32 16.40
C LEU A 167 -7.88 -10.89 17.58
N ALA A 168 -8.37 -10.74 18.82
CA ALA A 168 -7.63 -11.08 20.04
C ALA A 168 -7.04 -12.50 20.03
N GLY A 169 -7.80 -13.49 19.54
CA GLY A 169 -7.34 -14.87 19.45
C GLY A 169 -6.13 -15.06 18.53
N TRP A 170 -6.09 -14.39 17.37
CA TRP A 170 -4.93 -14.39 16.46
C TRP A 170 -3.77 -13.60 17.06
N ALA A 171 -4.05 -12.42 17.61
CA ALA A 171 -3.06 -11.51 18.15
C ALA A 171 -2.27 -12.16 19.30
N GLN A 172 -2.91 -12.93 20.19
CA GLN A 172 -2.22 -13.67 21.25
C GLN A 172 -1.23 -14.72 20.70
N ARG A 173 -1.59 -15.42 19.61
CA ARG A 173 -0.72 -16.43 19.00
C ARG A 173 0.47 -15.83 18.24
N VAL A 174 0.29 -14.66 17.63
CA VAL A 174 1.38 -13.91 17.00
C VAL A 174 2.26 -13.22 18.04
N SER A 175 1.68 -12.65 19.10
CA SER A 175 2.40 -12.02 20.22
C SER A 175 3.44 -12.97 20.82
N ALA A 176 3.02 -14.22 21.09
CA ALA A 176 3.87 -15.28 21.64
C ALA A 176 5.06 -15.72 20.76
N VAL A 177 5.19 -15.20 19.53
CA VAL A 177 6.36 -15.45 18.65
C VAL A 177 7.02 -14.18 18.10
N THR A 178 6.49 -12.99 18.40
CA THR A 178 7.03 -11.69 17.91
C THR A 178 7.40 -10.71 19.02
N ASP A 179 7.03 -10.99 20.27
CA ASP A 179 7.12 -10.10 21.43
C ASP A 179 6.40 -8.74 21.24
N VAL A 180 5.52 -8.62 20.23
CA VAL A 180 4.65 -7.45 20.04
C VAL A 180 3.45 -7.60 20.98
N PRO A 181 3.06 -6.55 21.74
CA PRO A 181 1.86 -6.60 22.59
C PRO A 181 0.62 -7.01 21.81
N ALA A 182 -0.21 -7.91 22.37
CA ALA A 182 -1.42 -8.40 21.69
C ALA A 182 -2.36 -7.24 21.29
N VAL A 183 -2.54 -6.24 22.17
CA VAL A 183 -3.33 -5.03 21.89
C VAL A 183 -2.84 -4.30 20.63
N ALA A 184 -1.52 -4.15 20.48
CA ALA A 184 -0.92 -3.51 19.31
C ALA A 184 -1.11 -4.36 18.03
N LEU A 185 -0.96 -5.68 18.12
CA LEU A 185 -1.23 -6.59 17.00
C LEU A 185 -2.68 -6.50 16.53
N GLN A 186 -3.64 -6.43 17.45
CA GLN A 186 -5.06 -6.25 17.14
C GLN A 186 -5.26 -4.98 16.29
N ALA A 187 -4.72 -3.85 16.73
CA ALA A 187 -4.76 -2.58 16.00
C ALA A 187 -4.13 -2.65 14.61
N TYR A 188 -2.90 -3.17 14.50
CA TYR A 188 -2.18 -3.24 13.21
C TYR A 188 -2.90 -4.15 12.19
N ALA A 189 -3.48 -5.27 12.64
CA ALA A 189 -4.24 -6.16 11.77
C ALA A 189 -5.66 -5.67 11.49
N TYR A 190 -6.29 -4.92 12.40
CA TYR A 190 -7.55 -4.25 12.13
C TYR A 190 -7.38 -3.17 11.05
N ALA A 191 -6.32 -2.36 11.15
CA ALA A 191 -5.94 -1.40 10.13
C ALA A 191 -5.68 -2.05 8.76
N GLU A 192 -4.98 -3.20 8.70
CA GLU A 192 -4.84 -3.99 7.47
C GLU A 192 -6.22 -4.42 6.91
N LEU A 193 -7.12 -4.96 7.74
CA LEU A 193 -8.45 -5.42 7.30
C LEU A 193 -9.36 -4.28 6.81
N VAL A 194 -9.28 -3.08 7.41
CA VAL A 194 -10.00 -1.89 6.96
C VAL A 194 -9.45 -1.42 5.61
N LEU A 195 -8.12 -1.38 5.44
CA LEU A 195 -7.47 -0.90 4.21
C LEU A 195 -7.60 -1.91 3.06
N ALA A 196 -7.57 -3.21 3.35
CA ALA A 196 -7.85 -4.28 2.38
C ALA A 196 -9.28 -4.19 1.78
N GLN A 197 -10.21 -3.53 2.48
CA GLN A 197 -11.57 -3.27 1.99
C GLN A 197 -11.71 -1.90 1.31
N THR A 198 -11.20 -0.84 1.94
CA THR A 198 -11.39 0.58 1.56
C THR A 198 -10.37 1.09 0.54
N ASN A 199 -9.11 0.65 0.61
CA ASN A 199 -8.02 1.08 -0.26
C ASN A 199 -7.27 -0.14 -0.83
N ARG A 200 -8.02 -1.01 -1.53
CA ARG A 200 -7.60 -2.36 -1.91
C ARG A 200 -6.31 -2.41 -2.73
N ALA A 201 -6.04 -1.39 -3.54
CA ALA A 201 -4.83 -1.28 -4.34
C ALA A 201 -3.55 -1.11 -3.51
N CYS A 202 -3.68 -0.66 -2.25
CA CYS A 202 -2.54 -0.41 -1.37
C CYS A 202 -1.83 -1.69 -0.91
N GLN A 203 -2.55 -2.79 -0.68
CA GLN A 203 -1.96 -4.08 -0.27
C GLN A 203 -0.98 -3.97 0.93
N LEU A 204 -1.26 -3.07 1.88
CA LEU A 204 -0.48 -2.90 3.10
C LEU A 204 -0.66 -4.12 4.03
N SER A 205 0.42 -4.54 4.70
CA SER A 205 0.37 -5.59 5.73
C SER A 205 0.71 -5.04 7.12
N TRP A 206 0.10 -5.63 8.15
CA TRP A 206 0.30 -5.35 9.57
C TRP A 206 1.76 -5.38 9.98
N THR A 207 2.61 -6.18 9.31
CA THR A 207 4.06 -6.24 9.58
C THR A 207 4.77 -4.91 9.36
N THR A 208 4.30 -4.11 8.39
CA THR A 208 4.81 -2.76 8.12
C THR A 208 4.35 -1.76 9.19
N LEU A 209 3.09 -1.84 9.62
CA LEU A 209 2.56 -1.01 10.71
C LEU A 209 3.23 -1.34 12.06
N ALA A 210 3.39 -2.63 12.35
CA ALA A 210 4.12 -3.10 13.52
C ALA A 210 5.60 -2.67 13.48
N ALA A 211 6.26 -2.71 12.33
CA ALA A 211 7.63 -2.24 12.20
C ALA A 211 7.77 -0.72 12.44
N ILE A 212 6.84 0.10 11.96
CA ILE A 212 6.80 1.54 12.28
C ILE A 212 6.59 1.74 13.78
N GLY A 213 5.54 1.17 14.37
CA GLY A 213 5.26 1.29 15.81
C GLY A 213 6.39 0.74 16.70
N HIS A 214 7.16 -0.23 16.22
CA HIS A 214 8.36 -0.72 16.90
C HIS A 214 9.48 0.33 16.94
N VAL A 215 9.75 0.97 15.81
CA VAL A 215 10.84 1.95 15.65
C VAL A 215 10.48 3.29 16.30
N GLU A 216 9.23 3.71 16.20
CA GLU A 216 8.73 4.99 16.73
C GLU A 216 8.48 4.97 18.25
N SER A 217 7.81 3.93 18.78
CA SER A 217 7.35 3.92 20.17
C SER A 217 7.54 2.60 20.93
N ARG A 218 8.17 1.60 20.31
CA ARG A 218 8.24 0.21 20.83
C ARG A 218 6.83 -0.32 21.16
N HIS A 219 5.87 -0.08 20.27
CA HIS A 219 4.45 -0.45 20.38
C HIS A 219 3.71 0.17 21.58
N GLY A 220 3.89 1.48 21.79
CA GLY A 220 3.21 2.19 22.88
C GLY A 220 3.90 2.04 24.25
N SER A 221 5.21 1.77 24.28
CA SER A 221 6.00 1.62 25.53
C SER A 221 7.17 2.60 25.71
N ALA A 222 7.37 3.51 24.77
CA ALA A 222 8.34 4.60 24.89
C ALA A 222 7.99 5.60 26.01
N ASN A 223 8.98 6.35 26.48
CA ASN A 223 8.86 7.43 27.46
C ASN A 223 8.20 7.01 28.81
N GLY A 224 8.24 5.72 29.14
CA GLY A 224 7.62 5.16 30.35
C GLY A 224 6.13 4.84 30.22
N ALA A 225 5.57 4.95 29.01
CA ALA A 225 4.22 4.54 28.72
C ALA A 225 4.02 3.02 28.87
N THR A 226 2.78 2.62 29.14
CA THR A 226 2.29 1.26 28.98
C THR A 226 1.07 1.29 28.06
N LEU A 227 0.96 0.31 27.18
CA LEU A 227 -0.21 0.14 26.33
C LEU A 227 -1.33 -0.58 27.10
N HIS A 228 -2.45 0.09 27.28
CA HIS A 228 -3.61 -0.42 28.04
C HIS A 228 -4.56 -1.24 27.15
N ALA A 229 -5.48 -1.97 27.79
CA ALA A 229 -6.43 -2.86 27.10
C ALA A 229 -7.49 -2.12 26.27
N ASP A 230 -7.66 -0.82 26.51
CA ASP A 230 -8.50 0.11 25.76
C ASP A 230 -7.76 0.80 24.60
N GLY A 231 -6.60 0.29 24.17
CA GLY A 231 -5.81 0.81 23.04
C GLY A 231 -4.85 1.96 23.38
N ARG A 232 -5.06 2.66 24.50
CA ARG A 232 -4.31 3.89 24.84
C ARG A 232 -2.94 3.63 25.47
N ALA A 233 -1.94 4.40 25.05
CA ALA A 233 -0.63 4.41 25.67
C ALA A 233 -0.54 5.51 26.76
N LEU A 234 -0.37 5.10 28.03
CA LEU A 234 -0.38 6.01 29.19
C LEU A 234 0.88 5.83 30.07
N PRO A 235 1.51 6.92 30.57
CA PRO A 235 1.28 8.33 30.19
C PRO A 235 1.47 8.56 28.69
N GLU A 236 0.82 9.60 28.17
CA GLU A 236 0.84 9.93 26.74
C GLU A 236 2.28 10.04 26.21
N ILE A 237 2.57 9.28 25.16
CA ILE A 237 3.85 9.38 24.48
C ILE A 237 3.86 10.69 23.69
N ARG A 238 4.67 11.65 24.15
CA ARG A 238 4.97 12.89 23.44
C ARG A 238 6.47 12.94 23.16
N GLY A 239 6.83 13.27 21.92
CA GLY A 239 8.21 13.35 21.47
C GLY A 239 8.97 14.55 22.02
N GLU A 240 10.28 14.51 21.81
CA GLU A 240 11.14 15.68 21.91
C GLU A 240 10.71 16.78 20.90
N PRO A 241 11.01 18.07 21.16
CA PRO A 241 10.70 19.16 20.23
C PRO A 241 11.29 18.93 18.85
N LEU A 242 10.55 19.25 17.79
CA LEU A 242 11.07 19.33 16.43
C LEU A 242 11.79 20.68 16.23
N ASP A 243 12.87 20.84 16.97
CA ASP A 243 13.74 22.02 17.02
C ASP A 243 14.88 22.00 15.98
N GLY A 244 15.06 20.89 15.27
CA GLY A 244 16.18 20.61 14.37
C GLY A 244 17.43 20.01 15.03
N GLN A 245 17.42 19.77 16.35
CA GLN A 245 18.54 19.16 17.07
C GLN A 245 18.51 17.64 16.97
N GLY A 246 19.65 17.00 17.24
CA GLY A 246 19.79 15.52 17.21
C GLY A 246 19.57 14.87 15.83
N GLY A 247 19.44 15.66 14.76
CA GLY A 247 19.04 15.17 13.44
C GLY A 247 17.53 14.90 13.30
N ARG A 248 16.71 15.53 14.14
CA ARG A 248 15.25 15.67 13.96
C ARG A 248 14.96 16.74 12.89
N SER A 249 13.76 16.73 12.33
CA SER A 249 13.24 17.85 11.54
C SER A 249 13.08 19.11 12.41
N ARG A 250 13.05 20.29 11.79
CA ARG A 250 12.62 21.54 12.45
C ARG A 250 11.22 21.93 12.00
N ILE A 251 10.24 21.85 12.89
CA ILE A 251 8.83 22.21 12.66
C ILE A 251 8.41 23.17 13.77
N LEU A 252 7.87 24.34 13.41
CA LEU A 252 7.29 25.28 14.38
C LEU A 252 5.92 24.79 14.82
N ASP A 253 5.44 25.23 15.98
CA ASP A 253 4.04 25.05 16.42
C ASP A 253 3.05 25.35 15.28
N THR A 254 2.18 24.39 15.00
CA THR A 254 1.14 24.44 13.96
C THR A 254 -0.30 24.40 14.46
N ASP A 255 -0.53 24.24 15.78
CA ASP A 255 -1.86 24.08 16.35
C ASP A 255 -2.15 24.88 17.63
N GLN A 256 -1.22 25.73 18.06
CA GLN A 256 -1.23 26.51 19.31
C GLN A 256 -1.04 25.67 20.59
N GLY A 257 -0.40 24.50 20.45
CA GLY A 257 -0.18 23.52 21.51
C GLY A 257 -1.45 22.81 21.94
N LEU A 258 -2.37 22.54 21.01
CA LEU A 258 -3.64 21.85 21.25
C LEU A 258 -3.47 20.34 21.38
N LEU A 259 -2.70 19.70 20.49
CA LEU A 259 -2.47 18.25 20.53
C LEU A 259 -1.24 17.87 21.39
N ASP A 260 -0.15 18.63 21.33
CA ASP A 260 1.12 18.26 21.96
C ASP A 260 1.54 19.12 23.17
N GLY A 261 0.84 20.23 23.44
CA GLY A 261 1.10 21.14 24.54
C GLY A 261 2.31 22.08 24.37
N ASP A 262 3.00 22.06 23.23
CA ASP A 262 4.11 22.96 22.92
C ASP A 262 3.63 24.17 22.10
N ARG A 263 4.23 25.35 22.32
CA ARG A 263 3.85 26.60 21.63
C ARG A 263 5.02 27.24 20.91
N VAL A 264 6.02 26.44 20.57
CA VAL A 264 7.24 26.87 19.88
C VAL A 264 7.60 25.90 18.76
N HIS A 265 7.54 24.59 19.02
CA HIS A 265 7.86 23.54 18.05
C HIS A 265 6.92 22.34 18.22
N ASP A 266 6.30 21.90 17.12
CA ASP A 266 5.55 20.64 17.04
C ASP A 266 6.37 19.47 17.65
N ARG A 267 5.66 18.50 18.23
CA ARG A 267 6.18 17.22 18.72
C ARG A 267 5.42 16.07 18.06
N ALA A 268 6.10 14.95 17.94
CA ALA A 268 5.47 13.71 17.47
C ALA A 268 4.70 13.01 18.60
N LEU A 269 3.53 12.43 18.28
CA LEU A 269 2.50 11.99 19.23
C LEU A 269 2.20 10.49 19.15
N GLY A 270 2.15 9.86 20.31
CA GLY A 270 1.53 8.56 20.55
C GLY A 270 2.26 7.35 19.94
N PRO A 271 1.61 6.17 19.91
CA PRO A 271 2.24 4.92 19.48
C PRO A 271 2.83 4.91 18.07
N MET A 272 2.40 5.83 17.19
CA MET A 272 2.90 5.96 15.81
C MET A 272 3.58 7.31 15.53
N GLN A 273 3.84 8.12 16.57
CA GLN A 273 4.64 9.35 16.52
C GLN A 273 4.17 10.36 15.45
N PHE A 274 2.87 10.65 15.38
CA PHE A 274 2.30 11.62 14.45
C PHE A 274 2.57 13.08 14.84
N ILE A 275 2.93 13.94 13.88
CA ILE A 275 2.98 15.40 14.11
C ILE A 275 1.58 16.04 13.96
N PRO A 276 1.25 17.13 14.70
CA PRO A 276 -0.05 17.80 14.68
C PRO A 276 -0.64 18.02 13.28
N THR A 277 0.11 18.64 12.36
CA THR A 277 -0.34 18.84 10.96
C THR A 277 -0.80 17.57 10.25
N THR A 278 -0.09 16.46 10.46
CA THR A 278 -0.42 15.19 9.81
C THR A 278 -1.61 14.53 10.52
N TRP A 279 -1.71 14.65 11.84
CA TRP A 279 -2.87 14.15 12.59
C TRP A 279 -4.18 14.84 12.15
N GLN A 280 -4.14 16.17 11.99
CA GLN A 280 -5.28 16.95 11.50
C GLN A 280 -5.74 16.53 10.08
N GLU A 281 -4.81 16.07 9.23
CA GLU A 281 -5.10 15.64 7.85
C GLU A 281 -5.58 14.18 7.76
N ILE A 282 -5.00 13.26 8.54
CA ILE A 282 -5.15 11.80 8.34
C ILE A 282 -5.60 11.01 9.57
N GLY A 283 -5.76 11.65 10.72
CA GLY A 283 -6.23 11.02 11.96
C GLY A 283 -7.55 10.25 11.73
N ALA A 284 -7.63 9.06 12.31
CA ALA A 284 -8.78 8.17 12.21
C ALA A 284 -9.46 8.01 13.56
N ASP A 285 -10.70 7.50 13.51
CA ASP A 285 -11.44 6.89 14.62
C ASP A 285 -11.60 5.43 14.17
N ALA A 286 -11.01 4.51 14.92
CA ALA A 286 -10.87 3.09 14.59
C ALA A 286 -11.42 2.18 15.70
N ASP A 287 -11.48 2.68 16.93
CA ASP A 287 -12.07 2.00 18.07
C ASP A 287 -13.60 2.21 18.16
N GLY A 288 -14.12 3.30 17.57
CA GLY A 288 -15.54 3.63 17.48
C GLY A 288 -16.10 4.49 18.62
N ASP A 289 -15.27 5.08 19.50
CA ASP A 289 -15.74 5.94 20.60
C ASP A 289 -16.22 7.35 20.16
N GLY A 290 -15.85 7.77 18.94
CA GLY A 290 -16.19 9.06 18.34
C GLY A 290 -15.10 10.14 18.46
N VAL A 291 -13.93 9.82 19.02
CA VAL A 291 -12.81 10.74 19.26
C VAL A 291 -11.56 10.24 18.53
N LYS A 292 -10.95 11.11 17.71
CA LYS A 292 -9.68 10.80 17.02
C LYS A 292 -8.48 11.06 17.93
N ASN A 293 -7.98 10.04 18.60
CA ASN A 293 -6.94 10.14 19.62
C ASN A 293 -5.56 9.68 19.09
N PRO A 294 -4.54 10.57 18.95
CA PRO A 294 -3.21 10.15 18.48
C PRO A 294 -2.48 9.25 19.50
N HIS A 295 -2.89 9.26 20.77
CA HIS A 295 -2.32 8.42 21.83
C HIS A 295 -3.03 7.05 21.95
N ASP A 296 -4.06 6.80 21.15
CA ASP A 296 -4.63 5.47 20.95
C ASP A 296 -3.93 4.71 19.83
N ILE A 297 -3.71 3.41 20.00
CA ILE A 297 -2.98 2.59 19.02
C ILE A 297 -3.84 2.11 17.85
N ASP A 298 -5.16 1.94 18.01
CA ASP A 298 -6.07 1.54 16.93
C ASP A 298 -6.25 2.70 15.95
N ASP A 299 -6.55 3.89 16.48
CA ASP A 299 -6.62 5.14 15.71
C ASP A 299 -5.31 5.44 15.00
N ALA A 300 -4.18 5.40 15.73
CA ALA A 300 -2.87 5.69 15.16
C ALA A 300 -2.43 4.64 14.14
N ALA A 301 -2.78 3.35 14.32
CA ALA A 301 -2.50 2.30 13.32
C ALA A 301 -3.30 2.51 12.02
N LEU A 302 -4.58 2.84 12.12
CA LEU A 302 -5.42 3.11 10.94
C LEU A 302 -4.99 4.40 10.24
N ALA A 303 -4.72 5.48 10.98
CA ALA A 303 -4.17 6.73 10.43
C ALA A 303 -2.81 6.51 9.74
N ALA A 304 -1.91 5.71 10.33
CA ALA A 304 -0.63 5.37 9.73
C ALA A 304 -0.80 4.58 8.43
N GLY A 305 -1.70 3.60 8.40
CA GLY A 305 -2.00 2.85 7.19
C GLY A 305 -2.62 3.72 6.08
N LEU A 306 -3.58 4.58 6.43
CA LEU A 306 -4.15 5.58 5.52
C LEU A 306 -3.07 6.51 4.95
N TYR A 307 -2.12 6.96 5.79
CA TYR A 307 -0.98 7.77 5.37
C TYR A 307 -0.07 7.04 4.36
N LEU A 308 0.33 5.80 4.65
CA LEU A 308 1.18 5.00 3.75
C LEU A 308 0.51 4.80 2.39
N CYS A 309 -0.80 4.54 2.38
CA CYS A 309 -1.62 4.33 1.20
C CYS A 309 -2.01 5.61 0.42
N LYS A 310 -1.55 6.81 0.83
CA LYS A 310 -1.78 8.06 0.09
C LYS A 310 -1.23 7.99 -1.35
N GLY A 311 -1.88 8.70 -2.27
CA GLY A 311 -1.42 8.83 -3.65
C GLY A 311 -1.59 7.58 -4.53
N GLY A 312 -2.28 6.54 -4.06
CA GLY A 312 -2.52 5.31 -4.85
C GLY A 312 -1.32 4.35 -4.91
N ARG A 313 -0.35 4.51 -4.01
CA ARG A 313 0.79 3.60 -3.82
C ARG A 313 0.35 2.16 -3.56
N ASN A 314 1.12 1.19 -4.04
CA ASN A 314 0.95 -0.24 -3.74
C ASN A 314 2.15 -0.79 -2.96
N MET A 315 1.95 -1.19 -1.70
CA MET A 315 2.99 -1.64 -0.77
C MET A 315 3.68 -2.96 -1.17
N THR A 316 3.17 -3.69 -2.16
CA THR A 316 3.90 -4.82 -2.77
C THR A 316 4.96 -4.38 -3.78
N ILE A 317 4.93 -3.12 -4.24
CA ILE A 317 5.94 -2.54 -5.13
C ILE A 317 7.07 -1.95 -4.26
N PRO A 318 8.33 -2.43 -4.38
CA PRO A 318 9.40 -1.97 -3.49
C PRO A 318 9.67 -0.45 -3.55
N GLY A 319 9.49 0.18 -4.71
CA GLY A 319 9.64 1.63 -4.86
C GLY A 319 8.58 2.43 -4.09
N ASP A 320 7.32 2.00 -4.17
CA ASP A 320 6.18 2.61 -3.48
C ASP A 320 6.29 2.43 -1.96
N TRP A 321 6.68 1.23 -1.51
CA TRP A 321 6.90 0.94 -0.09
C TRP A 321 8.02 1.81 0.48
N TRP A 322 9.21 1.84 -0.16
CA TRP A 322 10.32 2.68 0.29
C TRP A 322 9.97 4.17 0.23
N GLY A 323 9.24 4.61 -0.80
CA GLY A 323 8.73 5.98 -0.91
C GLY A 323 7.69 6.34 0.17
N ALA A 324 6.91 5.37 0.66
CA ALA A 324 5.97 5.56 1.76
C ALA A 324 6.69 5.72 3.11
N ILE A 325 7.61 4.81 3.43
CA ILE A 325 8.36 4.88 4.69
C ILE A 325 9.28 6.12 4.73
N LEU A 326 9.90 6.50 3.60
CA LEU A 326 10.67 7.75 3.52
C LEU A 326 9.80 9.01 3.54
N SER A 327 8.52 8.96 3.13
CA SER A 327 7.61 10.09 3.40
C SER A 327 7.20 10.21 4.86
N TYR A 328 7.14 9.09 5.59
CA TYR A 328 6.91 9.09 7.05
C TYR A 328 8.09 9.78 7.78
N ASN A 329 9.33 9.48 7.36
CA ASN A 329 10.55 10.08 7.89
C ASN A 329 11.68 9.91 6.86
N ASP A 330 12.18 11.01 6.24
CA ASP A 330 13.16 10.99 5.12
C ASP A 330 14.59 10.72 5.59
N VAL A 331 14.74 9.57 6.25
CA VAL A 331 15.93 9.15 6.94
C VAL A 331 16.17 7.68 6.56
N ARG A 332 17.09 7.44 5.63
CA ARG A 332 17.34 6.09 5.09
C ARG A 332 17.71 5.04 6.15
N ARG A 333 18.28 5.43 7.30
CA ARG A 333 18.51 4.53 8.45
C ARG A 333 17.21 4.10 9.15
N TYR A 334 16.20 4.96 9.18
CA TYR A 334 14.86 4.67 9.70
C TYR A 334 14.12 3.71 8.74
N ALA A 335 14.09 4.04 7.44
CA ALA A 335 13.44 3.18 6.46
C ALA A 335 14.06 1.77 6.36
N GLN A 336 15.39 1.66 6.54
CA GLN A 336 16.04 0.35 6.69
C GLN A 336 15.62 -0.38 7.97
N ALA A 337 15.58 0.29 9.13
CA ALA A 337 15.16 -0.32 10.40
C ALA A 337 13.70 -0.82 10.35
N VAL A 338 12.80 -0.06 9.71
CA VAL A 338 11.41 -0.50 9.45
C VAL A 338 11.38 -1.71 8.50
N PHE A 339 12.21 -1.73 7.45
CA PHE A 339 12.28 -2.86 6.53
C PHE A 339 12.76 -4.14 7.22
N ASP A 340 13.88 -4.05 7.96
CA ASP A 340 14.48 -5.17 8.68
C ASP A 340 13.51 -5.75 9.71
N LYS A 341 12.79 -4.87 10.44
CA LYS A 341 11.79 -5.29 11.43
C LYS A 341 10.52 -5.89 10.81
N ALA A 342 10.11 -5.41 9.63
CA ALA A 342 8.97 -5.98 8.90
C ALA A 342 9.27 -7.41 8.37
N ASP A 343 10.48 -7.66 7.86
CA ASP A 343 10.91 -9.03 7.49
C ASP A 343 11.05 -9.93 8.72
N GLU A 344 11.58 -9.42 9.84
CA GLU A 344 11.65 -10.15 11.10
C GLU A 344 10.25 -10.66 11.54
N TYR A 345 9.26 -9.76 11.59
CA TYR A 345 7.87 -10.12 11.91
C TYR A 345 7.23 -11.05 10.86
N GLY A 346 7.49 -10.84 9.56
CA GLY A 346 7.04 -11.71 8.47
C GLY A 346 7.74 -13.08 8.39
N ARG A 347 8.89 -13.25 9.07
CA ARG A 347 9.56 -14.54 9.29
C ARG A 347 8.99 -15.26 10.51
N LEU A 348 8.84 -14.56 11.63
CA LEU A 348 8.38 -15.12 12.90
C LEU A 348 6.92 -15.58 12.84
N SER A 349 6.04 -14.75 12.29
CA SER A 349 4.59 -15.04 12.20
C SER A 349 4.20 -16.13 11.17
N ARG A 350 5.10 -16.48 10.24
CA ARG A 350 4.79 -17.24 9.01
C ARG A 350 4.07 -18.58 9.22
N ASN A 351 4.32 -19.24 10.35
CA ASN A 351 3.77 -20.56 10.67
C ASN A 351 2.70 -20.52 11.76
N VAL A 352 2.29 -19.32 12.23
CA VAL A 352 1.21 -19.16 13.20
C VAL A 352 -0.12 -19.46 12.50
N ARG A 353 -0.81 -20.49 12.97
CA ARG A 353 -2.18 -20.85 12.57
C ARG A 353 -3.14 -20.35 13.62
#